data_AF-A0A2T2VBP2-F1
#
_entry.id   AF-A0A2T2VBP2-F1
#
_cell.length_a   1.000
_cell.length_b   1.000
_cell.length_c   1.000
_cell.angle_alpha   90.00
_cell.angle_beta   90.00
_cell.angle_gamma   90.00
#
_symmetry.space_group_name_H-M   'P 1'
#
loop_
_entity.id
_entity.type
_entity.pdbx_description
1 polymer ?
#
loop_
_entity_poly.entity_id
_entity_poly.type
_entity_poly.pdbx_seq_one_letter_code
_entity_poly.pdbx_strand_id
1 'polypeptide(L)' 'ALQKANHALDNVLEGMDNQISGELLALDIRESLQHLGEITGDITTDDLLENIFSKFCIGK' A
#
# COMPACT_ATOMS: atom_id res chain seq x y z
N ALA A 1 -1.41 -15.23 3.00
CA ALA A 1 -1.72 -13.81 3.24
C ALA A 1 -0.46 -13.04 3.66
N LEU A 2 0.17 -13.32 4.82
CA LEU A 2 1.40 -12.62 5.27
C LEU A 2 2.57 -12.65 4.26
N GLN A 3 2.87 -13.82 3.68
CA GLN A 3 3.91 -13.93 2.64
C GLN A 3 3.60 -13.09 1.39
N LYS A 4 2.31 -12.95 1.04
CA LYS A 4 1.88 -12.12 -0.10
C LYS A 4 2.01 -10.64 0.21
N ALA A 5 1.63 -10.24 1.43
CA ALA A 5 1.85 -8.87 1.91
C ALA A 5 3.33 -8.48 1.88
N ASN A 6 4.21 -9.38 2.34
CA ASN A 6 5.65 -9.13 2.30
C ASN A 6 6.17 -8.98 0.86
N HIS A 7 5.72 -9.84 -0.05
CA HIS A 7 6.12 -9.77 -1.46
C HIS A 7 5.67 -8.46 -2.13
N ALA A 8 4.45 -8.01 -1.85
CA ALA A 8 3.97 -6.72 -2.35
C ALA A 8 4.79 -5.55 -1.77
N LEU A 9 5.23 -5.62 -0.51
CA LEU A 9 6.12 -4.62 0.08
C LEU A 9 7.53 -4.65 -0.53
N ASP A 10 8.06 -5.83 -0.87
CA ASP A 10 9.34 -5.95 -1.58
C ASP A 10 9.26 -5.26 -2.95
N ASN A 11 8.15 -5.41 -3.68
CA ASN A 11 7.91 -4.71 -4.95
C ASN A 11 7.85 -3.18 -4.78
N VAL A 12 7.26 -2.70 -3.68
CA VAL A 12 7.26 -1.26 -3.35
C VAL A 12 8.69 -0.75 -3.15
N LEU A 13 9.50 -1.48 -2.39
CA LEU A 13 10.90 -1.11 -2.13
C LEU A 13 11.71 -1.08 -3.42
N GLU A 14 11.57 -2.10 -4.27
CA GLU A 14 12.21 -2.15 -5.58
C GLU A 14 11.72 -1.01 -6.49
N GLY A 15 10.43 -0.71 -6.49
CA GLY A 15 9.85 0.38 -7.26
C GLY A 15 10.35 1.75 -6.79
N MET A 16 10.57 1.93 -5.48
CA MET A 16 11.16 3.15 -4.93
C MET A 16 12.61 3.34 -5.38
N ASP A 17 13.41 2.28 -5.34
CA ASP A 17 14.80 2.30 -5.82
C ASP A 17 14.87 2.60 -7.33
N ASN A 18 13.89 2.10 -8.09
CA ASN A 18 13.75 2.35 -9.53
C ASN A 18 13.05 3.67 -9.88
N GLN A 19 12.73 4.53 -8.89
CA GLN A 19 12.04 5.81 -9.08
C GLN A 19 10.71 5.71 -9.85
N ILE A 20 9.97 4.63 -9.62
CA ILE A 20 8.65 4.42 -10.21
C ILE A 20 7.65 5.47 -9.68
N SER A 21 6.69 5.86 -10.53
CA SER A 21 5.62 6.79 -10.16
C SER A 21 4.89 6.34 -8.90
N GLY A 22 4.57 7.29 -8.02
CA GLY A 22 3.80 7.03 -6.80
C GLY A 22 2.44 6.39 -7.05
N GLU A 23 1.84 6.56 -8.24
CA GLU A 23 0.59 5.88 -8.62
C GLU A 23 0.75 4.36 -8.73
N LEU A 24 1.89 3.91 -9.27
CA LEU A 24 2.19 2.48 -9.40
C LEU A 24 2.59 1.90 -8.04
N LEU A 25 3.41 2.62 -7.25
CA LEU A 25 3.73 2.21 -5.88
C LEU A 25 2.48 2.10 -5.00
N ALA A 26 1.51 2.99 -5.18
CA ALA A 26 0.25 2.96 -4.45
C ALA A 26 -0.58 1.70 -4.74
N LEU A 27 -0.40 1.06 -5.91
CA LEU A 27 -1.08 -0.20 -6.23
C LEU A 27 -0.52 -1.34 -5.37
N ASP A 28 0.81 -1.49 -5.35
CA ASP A 28 1.48 -2.54 -4.57
C ASP A 28 1.27 -2.34 -3.05
N ILE A 29 1.26 -1.09 -2.59
CA ILE A 29 0.91 -0.76 -1.20
C ILE A 29 -0.51 -1.23 -0.87
N ARG A 30 -1.51 -0.95 -1.73
CA ARG A 30 -2.89 -1.40 -1.51
C ARG A 30 -3.00 -2.92 -1.48
N GLU A 31 -2.29 -3.61 -2.37
CA GLU A 31 -2.26 -5.07 -2.41
C GLU A 31 -1.67 -5.66 -1.11
N SER A 32 -0.56 -5.09 -0.63
CA SER A 32 0.05 -5.51 0.64
C SER A 32 -0.93 -5.38 1.82
N LEU A 33 -1.71 -4.31 1.83
CA LEU A 33 -2.64 -3.97 2.89
C LEU A 33 -3.94 -4.78 2.80
N GLN A 34 -4.40 -5.14 1.60
CA GLN A 34 -5.48 -6.11 1.41
C GLN A 34 -5.09 -7.47 2.02
N HIS A 35 -3.89 -7.95 1.74
CA HIS A 35 -3.39 -9.21 2.30
C HIS A 35 -3.20 -9.18 3.81
N LEU A 36 -2.93 -8.01 4.40
CA LEU A 36 -2.90 -7.84 5.85
C LEU A 36 -4.31 -7.81 6.44
N GLY A 37 -5.24 -7.11 5.79
CA GLY A 37 -6.67 -7.07 6.16
C GLY A 37 -7.34 -8.46 6.14
N GLU A 38 -6.96 -9.33 5.20
CA GLU A 38 -7.39 -10.74 5.16
C GLU A 38 -7.04 -11.52 6.44
N ILE A 39 -6.02 -11.09 7.19
CA ILE A 39 -5.50 -11.79 8.37
C ILE A 39 -6.03 -11.14 9.65
N THR A 40 -6.06 -9.82 9.69
CA THR A 40 -6.51 -9.06 10.86
C THR A 40 -8.03 -9.05 10.99
N GLY A 41 -8.76 -9.40 9.92
CA GLY A 41 -10.23 -9.42 9.90
C GLY A 41 -10.86 -8.03 9.89
N ASP A 42 -10.06 -7.00 10.12
CA ASP A 42 -10.39 -5.59 10.08
C ASP A 42 -9.38 -4.89 9.19
N ILE A 43 -9.89 -4.25 8.13
CA ILE A 43 -9.47 -2.99 7.50
C ILE A 43 -10.29 -2.93 6.20
N THR A 44 -11.32 -2.10 6.19
CA THR A 44 -11.97 -1.70 4.94
C THR A 44 -10.98 -0.90 4.10
N THR A 45 -10.96 -1.12 2.78
CA THR A 45 -10.06 -0.44 1.84
C THR A 45 -10.10 1.09 2.01
N ASP A 46 -11.21 1.64 2.52
CA ASP A 46 -11.43 3.06 2.78
C ASP A 46 -10.57 3.64 3.92
N ASP A 47 -10.41 2.95 5.06
CA ASP A 47 -9.64 3.47 6.21
C ASP A 47 -8.15 3.65 5.87
N LEU A 48 -7.69 2.74 5.02
CA LEU A 48 -6.32 2.71 4.54
C LEU A 48 -6.04 3.85 3.55
N LEU A 49 -7.00 4.09 2.66
CA LEU A 49 -6.93 5.18 1.70
C LEU A 49 -6.95 6.52 2.41
N GLU A 50 -7.80 6.70 3.42
CA GLU A 50 -7.81 7.90 4.26
C GLU A 50 -6.47 8.12 4.95
N ASN A 51 -5.83 7.08 5.48
CA ASN A 51 -4.57 7.24 6.20
C ASN A 51 -3.38 7.54 5.24
N ILE A 52 -3.39 6.99 4.04
CA ILE A 52 -2.40 7.31 3.00
C ILE A 52 -2.64 8.75 2.49
N PHE A 53 -3.85 9.09 2.09
CA PHE A 53 -4.18 10.42 1.56
C PHE A 53 -4.14 11.54 2.62
N SER A 54 -4.31 11.24 3.91
CA SER A 54 -4.14 12.24 4.97
C SER A 54 -2.68 12.66 5.17
N LYS A 55 -1.71 11.81 4.78
CA LYS A 55 -0.28 12.10 4.86
C LYS A 55 0.32 12.63 3.56
N PHE A 56 -0.33 12.36 2.43
CA PHE A 56 -0.07 13.11 1.21
C PHE A 56 -0.82 14.44 1.30
N CYS A 57 -0.13 15.52 1.69
CA CYS A 57 -0.61 16.85 1.38
C CYS A 57 -0.72 16.97 -0.14
N ILE A 58 -1.89 16.63 -0.71
CA ILE A 58 -2.35 17.17 -1.97
C ILE A 58 -2.58 18.65 -1.66
N GLY A 59 -1.50 19.42 -1.78
CA GLY A 59 -1.55 20.86 -1.60
C GLY A 59 -2.50 21.43 -2.65
N LYS A 60 -3.60 22.01 -2.17
CA LYS A 60 -4.59 22.84 -2.90
C LYS A 60 -5.08 22.36 -4.26
#